data_AF-F9D5V4-F1
#
_entry.id   AF-F9D5V4-F1
#
_cell.length_a   1.000
_cell.length_b   1.000
_cell.length_c   1.000
_cell.angle_alpha   90.00
_cell.angle_beta   90.00
_cell.angle_gamma   90.00
#
_symmetry.space_group_name_H-M   'P 1'
#
loop_
_entity.id
_entity.type
_entity.pdbx_description
1 polymer ?
#
loop_
_entity_poly.entity_id
_entity_poly.type
_entity_poly.pdbx_seq_one_letter_code
_entity_poly.pdbx_strand_id
1 'polypeptide(L)'
;MNNDKTKIYQATAARPQEADAADDELQQMRRRMERRQEAMGRMTADLQWLIGQPSGSLTWTGTQRDLVEMVHLVWMRNAVTDRQGRPCTQNELARRAFRAVGRPVPPSLPRIVSRVQNRVTAGLSMVERYERLAGQGCTIAHFVQHNNPTQP
;
A
#
# COMPACT_ATOMS: atom_id res chain seq x y z
N MET A 1 53.70 32.68 35.66
CA MET A 1 52.62 32.08 36.47
C MET A 1 51.34 32.16 35.66
N ASN A 2 50.90 31.08 35.00
CA ASN A 2 49.98 30.03 35.52
C ASN A 2 48.66 30.68 35.99
N ASN A 3 47.47 30.38 35.45
CA ASN A 3 46.92 29.02 35.37
C ASN A 3 45.72 28.87 34.39
N ASP A 4 45.60 27.67 33.78
CA ASP A 4 44.41 26.98 33.21
C ASP A 4 43.53 27.70 32.17
N LYS A 5 43.55 27.44 30.85
CA LYS A 5 43.50 26.17 30.09
C LYS A 5 42.66 25.06 30.74
N THR A 6 41.34 25.15 30.68
CA THR A 6 40.44 24.07 30.17
C THR A 6 38.97 24.43 30.38
N LYS A 7 38.37 25.16 29.43
CA LYS A 7 36.94 24.92 29.15
C LYS A 7 36.89 23.72 28.23
N ILE A 8 36.93 22.56 28.88
CA ILE A 8 36.72 21.25 28.28
C ILE A 8 35.37 21.34 27.56
N TYR A 9 35.40 21.10 26.26
CA TYR A 9 34.23 20.75 25.48
C TYR A 9 33.51 19.63 26.24
N GLN A 10 32.38 19.93 26.87
CA GLN A 10 31.43 18.90 27.26
C GLN A 10 30.93 18.29 25.96
N ALA A 11 31.66 17.30 25.47
CA ALA A 11 31.10 16.29 24.60
C ALA A 11 30.01 15.63 25.42
N THR A 12 28.76 16.00 25.14
CA THR A 12 27.57 15.27 25.53
C THR A 12 27.67 13.90 24.86
N ALA A 13 28.44 13.00 25.46
CA ALA A 13 28.31 11.58 25.21
C ALA A 13 26.90 11.24 25.66
N ALA A 14 25.99 11.04 24.69
CA ALA A 14 24.68 10.48 24.95
C ALA A 14 24.86 9.26 25.85
N ARG A 15 24.08 9.19 26.94
CA ARG A 15 24.17 8.06 27.88
C ARG A 15 23.94 6.77 27.08
N PRO A 16 24.70 5.67 27.33
CA PRO A 16 24.55 4.41 26.60
C PRO A 16 23.09 3.94 26.47
N GLN A 17 22.30 4.15 27.52
CA GLN A 17 20.87 3.81 27.56
C GLN A 17 19.98 4.66 26.62
N GLU A 18 20.36 5.92 26.34
CA GLU A 18 19.65 6.79 25.37
C GLU A 18 20.04 6.43 23.93
N ALA A 19 21.26 5.93 23.71
CA ALA A 19 21.72 5.44 22.40
C ALA A 19 21.03 4.11 22.02
N ASP A 20 20.92 3.16 22.95
CA ASP A 20 20.25 1.87 22.73
C ASP A 20 18.74 2.06 22.41
N ALA A 21 18.07 2.97 23.12
CA ALA A 21 16.66 3.28 22.87
C ALA A 21 16.42 3.94 21.49
N ALA A 22 17.33 4.83 21.08
CA ALA A 22 17.26 5.45 19.75
C ALA A 22 17.52 4.42 18.63
N ASP A 23 18.45 3.49 18.83
CA ASP A 23 18.71 2.40 17.89
C ASP A 23 17.52 1.44 17.80
N ASP A 24 16.87 1.11 18.92
CA ASP A 24 15.65 0.32 18.94
C ASP A 24 14.50 1.01 18.20
N GLU A 25 14.31 2.32 18.39
CA GLU A 25 13.29 3.11 17.69
C GLU A 25 13.56 3.14 16.17
N LEU A 26 14.82 3.36 15.77
CA LEU A 26 15.24 3.30 14.37
C LEU A 26 15.00 1.92 13.76
N GLN A 27 15.31 0.84 14.48
CA GLN A 27 15.04 -0.52 14.05
C GLN A 27 13.53 -0.78 13.91
N GLN A 28 12.72 -0.34 14.87
CA GLN A 28 11.27 -0.47 14.79
C GLN A 28 10.69 0.33 13.61
N MET A 29 11.19 1.54 13.37
CA MET A 29 10.80 2.38 12.24
C MET A 29 11.18 1.70 10.91
N ARG A 30 12.39 1.16 10.78
CA ARG A 30 12.83 0.40 9.59
C ARG A 30 11.93 -0.81 9.34
N ARG A 31 11.69 -1.65 10.34
CA ARG A 31 10.79 -2.82 10.23
C ARG A 31 9.37 -2.42 9.81
N ARG A 32 8.87 -1.27 10.30
CA ARG A 32 7.57 -0.73 9.89
C ARG A 32 7.58 -0.30 8.42
N MET A 33 8.63 0.40 7.97
CA MET A 33 8.77 0.79 6.57
C MET A 33 8.90 -0.42 5.64
N GLU A 34 9.68 -1.44 6.04
CA GLU A 34 9.89 -2.67 5.28
C GLU A 34 8.59 -3.45 5.10
N ARG A 35 7.83 -3.68 6.18
CA ARG A 35 6.51 -4.34 6.11
C ARG A 35 5.55 -3.59 5.20
N ARG A 36 5.55 -2.26 5.30
CA ARG A 36 4.74 -1.40 4.44
C ARG A 36 5.14 -1.52 2.98
N GLN A 37 6.44 -1.50 2.69
CA GLN A 37 6.96 -1.62 1.34
C GLN A 37 6.63 -2.99 0.73
N GLU A 38 6.75 -4.06 1.52
CA GLU A 38 6.38 -5.42 1.11
C GLU A 38 4.89 -5.54 0.80
N ALA A 39 4.03 -5.02 1.69
CA ALA A 39 2.58 -4.99 1.49
C ALA A 39 2.21 -4.23 0.20
N MET A 40 2.85 -3.08 -0.04
CA MET A 40 2.67 -2.31 -1.27
C MET A 40 3.15 -3.06 -2.51
N GLY A 41 4.27 -3.80 -2.41
CA GLY A 41 4.78 -4.71 -3.43
C GLY A 41 3.75 -5.76 -3.84
N ARG A 42 3.23 -6.50 -2.86
CA ARG A 42 2.19 -7.52 -3.04
C ARG A 42 0.93 -6.93 -3.67
N MET A 43 0.46 -5.78 -3.16
CA MET A 43 -0.71 -5.08 -3.71
C MET A 43 -0.55 -4.69 -5.18
N THR A 44 0.68 -4.35 -5.60
CA THR A 44 0.95 -4.04 -7.00
C THR A 44 0.89 -5.27 -7.89
N ALA A 45 1.50 -6.38 -7.46
CA ALA A 45 1.42 -7.65 -8.17
C ALA A 45 -0.05 -8.13 -8.27
N ASP A 46 -0.80 -8.02 -7.18
CA ASP A 46 -2.21 -8.40 -7.12
C ASP A 46 -3.08 -7.52 -8.02
N LEU A 47 -2.83 -6.20 -8.10
CA LEU A 47 -3.53 -5.34 -9.04
C LEU A 47 -3.18 -5.67 -10.48
N GLN A 48 -1.91 -5.97 -10.79
CA GLN A 48 -1.49 -6.39 -12.13
C GLN A 48 -2.18 -7.68 -12.56
N TRP A 49 -2.29 -8.66 -11.67
CA TRP A 49 -3.06 -9.88 -11.91
C TRP A 49 -4.54 -9.57 -12.13
N LEU A 50 -5.14 -8.71 -11.29
CA LEU A 50 -6.55 -8.35 -11.36
C LEU A 50 -6.92 -7.66 -12.68
N ILE A 51 -6.14 -6.68 -13.12
CA ILE A 51 -6.42 -5.95 -14.37
C ILE A 51 -6.20 -6.81 -15.64
N GLY A 52 -5.56 -7.97 -15.50
CA GLY A 52 -5.38 -8.96 -16.56
C GLY A 52 -6.55 -9.93 -16.71
N GLN A 53 -7.50 -9.93 -15.77
CA GLN A 53 -8.61 -10.88 -15.78
C GLN A 53 -9.67 -10.55 -16.85
N PRO A 54 -10.40 -11.56 -17.36
CA PRO A 54 -11.54 -11.34 -18.23
C PRO A 54 -12.63 -10.46 -17.58
N SER A 55 -13.48 -9.83 -18.42
CA SER A 55 -14.62 -9.06 -17.89
C SER A 55 -15.51 -9.93 -17.02
N GLY A 56 -15.82 -9.48 -15.80
CA GLY A 56 -16.78 -10.16 -14.93
C GLY A 56 -16.40 -11.59 -14.55
N SER A 57 -15.13 -11.99 -14.67
CA SER A 57 -14.68 -13.33 -14.23
C SER A 57 -14.54 -13.42 -12.71
N LEU A 58 -14.53 -12.28 -12.02
CA LEU A 58 -14.38 -12.20 -10.57
C LEU A 58 -15.55 -11.47 -9.92
N THR A 59 -15.80 -11.80 -8.66
CA THR A 59 -16.63 -11.01 -7.75
C THR A 59 -15.74 -10.37 -6.70
N TRP A 60 -15.81 -9.04 -6.57
CA TRP A 60 -15.13 -8.30 -5.51
C TRP A 60 -15.95 -8.34 -4.22
N THR A 61 -15.41 -8.97 -3.18
CA THR A 61 -16.06 -9.11 -1.86
C THR A 61 -15.83 -7.89 -0.97
N GLY A 62 -14.80 -7.08 -1.25
CA GLY A 62 -14.55 -5.82 -0.57
C GLY A 62 -15.51 -4.69 -0.97
N THR A 63 -15.32 -3.52 -0.37
CA THR A 63 -16.11 -2.33 -0.75
C THR A 63 -15.58 -1.73 -2.06
N GLN A 64 -16.40 -0.93 -2.74
CA GLN A 64 -15.94 -0.14 -3.89
C GLN A 64 -14.79 0.80 -3.52
N ARG A 65 -14.82 1.36 -2.30
CA ARG A 65 -13.76 2.24 -1.78
C ARG A 65 -12.42 1.50 -1.70
N ASP A 66 -12.46 0.23 -1.30
CA ASP A 66 -11.27 -0.62 -1.18
C ASP A 66 -10.58 -0.78 -2.53
N LEU A 67 -11.35 -1.08 -3.57
CA LEU A 67 -10.82 -1.23 -4.92
C LEU A 67 -10.25 0.09 -5.47
N VAL A 68 -10.93 1.21 -5.20
CA VAL A 68 -10.41 2.55 -5.57
C VAL A 68 -9.13 2.90 -4.82
N GLU A 69 -9.06 2.61 -3.52
CA GLU A 69 -7.86 2.82 -2.71
C GLU A 69 -6.70 1.98 -3.25
N MET A 70 -6.92 0.70 -3.52
CA MET A 70 -5.91 -0.20 -4.11
C MET A 70 -5.38 0.36 -5.43
N VAL A 71 -6.28 0.77 -6.34
CA VAL A 71 -5.89 1.40 -7.62
C VAL A 71 -5.08 2.67 -7.40
N HIS A 72 -5.52 3.56 -6.50
CA HIS A 72 -4.82 4.81 -6.22
C HIS A 72 -3.41 4.58 -5.66
N LEU A 73 -3.29 3.68 -4.68
CA LEU A 73 -2.03 3.37 -4.02
C LEU A 73 -1.01 2.77 -4.98
N VAL A 74 -1.43 1.87 -5.87
CA VAL A 74 -0.56 1.29 -6.89
C VAL A 74 -0.20 2.29 -7.98
N TRP A 75 -1.17 3.10 -8.42
CA TRP A 75 -0.92 4.16 -9.40
C TRP A 75 0.13 5.16 -8.91
N MET A 76 0.07 5.59 -7.64
CA MET A 76 1.04 6.50 -7.03
C MET A 76 2.48 5.97 -7.07
N ARG A 77 2.69 4.66 -7.21
CA ARG A 77 4.02 4.04 -7.34
C ARG A 77 4.56 4.03 -8.77
N ASN A 78 3.75 4.37 -9.77
CA ASN A 78 4.09 4.29 -11.19
C ASN A 78 4.65 2.91 -11.63
N ALA A 79 4.26 1.84 -10.93
CA ALA A 79 4.85 0.51 -11.09
C ALA A 79 4.17 -0.38 -12.15
N VAL A 80 3.02 0.06 -12.69
CA VAL A 80 2.27 -0.68 -13.71
C VAL A 80 2.36 0.08 -15.03
N THR A 81 2.90 -0.57 -16.05
CA THR A 81 3.07 0.01 -17.39
C THR A 81 2.12 -0.61 -18.40
N ASP A 82 1.88 0.11 -19.49
CA ASP A 82 1.17 -0.39 -20.67
C ASP A 82 2.10 -1.22 -21.58
N ARG A 83 1.57 -1.65 -22.73
CA ARG A 83 2.31 -2.44 -23.72
C ARG A 83 3.48 -1.70 -24.37
N GLN A 84 3.51 -0.38 -24.28
CA GLN A 84 4.57 0.48 -24.80
C GLN A 84 5.60 0.84 -23.70
N GLY A 85 5.45 0.28 -22.50
CA GLY A 85 6.31 0.57 -21.36
C GLY A 85 5.99 1.90 -20.66
N ARG A 86 4.89 2.58 -21.00
CA ARG A 86 4.50 3.85 -20.36
C ARG A 86 3.70 3.59 -19.08
N PRO A 87 3.88 4.36 -18.01
CA PRO A 87 3.06 4.22 -16.80
C PRO A 87 1.57 4.33 -17.10
N CYS A 88 0.78 3.37 -16.61
CA CYS A 88 -0.67 3.39 -16.74
C CYS A 88 -1.27 4.56 -15.96
N THR A 89 -2.27 5.23 -16.53
CA THR A 89 -3.04 6.24 -15.80
C THR A 89 -3.92 5.60 -14.74
N GLN A 90 -4.26 6.36 -13.67
CA GLN A 90 -5.18 5.89 -12.64
C GLN A 90 -6.53 5.43 -13.21
N ASN A 91 -7.07 6.18 -14.17
CA ASN A 91 -8.33 5.86 -14.84
C ASN A 91 -8.24 4.56 -15.63
N GLU A 92 -7.10 4.27 -16.27
CA GLU A 92 -6.91 3.03 -17.01
C GLU A 92 -6.86 1.82 -16.06
N LEU A 93 -6.11 1.92 -14.97
CA LEU A 93 -6.07 0.89 -13.94
C LEU A 93 -7.45 0.64 -13.33
N ALA A 94 -8.18 1.71 -13.00
CA ALA A 94 -9.54 1.61 -12.49
C ALA A 94 -10.47 0.92 -13.48
N ARG A 95 -10.50 1.36 -14.75
CA ARG A 95 -11.35 0.74 -15.78
C ARG A 95 -11.12 -0.76 -15.89
N ARG A 96 -9.87 -1.21 -15.94
CA ARG A 96 -9.56 -2.65 -16.06
C ARG A 96 -9.92 -3.43 -14.80
N ALA A 97 -9.61 -2.89 -13.62
CA ALA A 97 -9.93 -3.56 -12.35
C ALA A 97 -11.44 -3.69 -12.15
N PHE A 98 -12.21 -2.64 -12.43
CA PHE A 98 -13.67 -2.63 -12.32
C PHE A 98 -14.32 -3.54 -13.37
N ARG A 99 -13.80 -3.56 -14.60
CA ARG A 99 -14.20 -4.51 -15.65
C ARG A 99 -14.01 -5.96 -15.20
N ALA A 100 -12.86 -6.30 -14.62
CA ALA A 100 -12.56 -7.66 -14.16
C ALA A 100 -13.58 -8.16 -13.12
N VAL A 101 -14.01 -7.28 -12.22
CA VAL A 101 -14.97 -7.61 -11.14
C VAL A 101 -16.44 -7.38 -11.53
N GLY A 102 -16.72 -7.10 -12.81
CA GLY A 102 -18.07 -6.91 -13.34
C GLY A 102 -18.80 -5.68 -12.80
N ARG A 103 -18.08 -4.64 -12.34
CA ARG A 103 -18.67 -3.43 -11.76
C ARG A 103 -18.36 -2.20 -12.61
N PRO A 104 -19.25 -1.17 -12.64
CA PRO A 104 -18.94 0.09 -13.29
C PRO A 104 -17.89 0.87 -12.49
N VAL A 105 -17.04 1.62 -13.19
CA VAL A 105 -16.14 2.59 -12.54
C VAL A 105 -16.99 3.67 -11.88
N PRO A 106 -16.69 4.06 -10.62
CA PRO A 106 -17.45 5.13 -9.98
C PRO A 106 -17.29 6.47 -10.71
N PRO A 107 -18.31 7.34 -10.66
CA PRO A 107 -18.34 8.59 -11.43
C PRO A 107 -17.24 9.59 -11.04
N SER A 108 -16.64 9.46 -9.84
CA SER A 108 -15.52 10.30 -9.43
C SER A 108 -14.53 9.54 -8.54
N LEU A 109 -13.45 9.06 -9.16
CA LEU A 109 -12.29 8.53 -8.42
C LEU A 109 -11.66 9.57 -7.48
N PRO A 110 -11.42 10.84 -7.90
CA PRO A 110 -10.77 11.83 -7.04
C PRO A 110 -11.55 12.09 -5.75
N ARG A 111 -12.89 12.13 -5.82
CA ARG A 111 -13.74 12.32 -4.63
C ARG A 111 -13.62 11.16 -3.65
N ILE A 112 -13.56 9.92 -4.15
CA ILE A 112 -13.39 8.74 -3.30
C ILE A 112 -11.98 8.72 -2.69
N VAL A 113 -10.96 9.02 -3.49
CA VAL A 113 -9.56 9.11 -3.03
C VAL A 113 -9.43 10.17 -1.93
N SER A 114 -10.00 11.36 -2.11
CA SER A 114 -9.99 12.41 -1.09
C SER A 114 -10.62 11.92 0.23
N ARG A 115 -11.73 11.18 0.17
CA ARG A 115 -12.34 10.57 1.38
C ARG A 115 -11.47 9.49 2.01
N VAL A 116 -10.76 8.71 1.20
CA VAL A 116 -9.81 7.68 1.68
C VAL A 116 -8.63 8.33 2.38
N GLN A 117 -8.07 9.39 1.81
CA GLN A 117 -6.94 10.13 2.38
C GLN A 117 -7.31 10.87 3.66
N ASN A 118 -8.55 11.40 3.75
CA ASN A 118 -9.05 12.13 4.92
C ASN A 118 -9.73 11.22 5.97
N ARG A 119 -9.56 9.90 5.90
CA ARG A 119 -10.19 9.00 6.88
C ARG A 119 -9.48 9.10 8.23
N VAL A 120 -10.26 8.98 9.30
CA VAL A 120 -9.75 8.95 10.68
C VAL A 120 -9.25 7.55 11.07
N THR A 121 -9.89 6.49 10.56
CA THR A 121 -9.59 5.11 10.95
C THR A 121 -8.57 4.47 10.00
N ALA A 122 -7.32 4.31 10.47
CA ALA A 122 -6.25 3.65 9.71
C ALA A 122 -6.59 2.20 9.32
N GLY A 123 -7.29 1.48 10.21
CA GLY A 123 -7.65 0.05 10.07
C GLY A 123 -8.50 -0.33 8.85
N LEU A 124 -9.04 0.66 8.14
CA LEU A 124 -9.79 0.45 6.90
C LEU A 124 -8.89 0.53 5.65
N SER A 125 -7.59 0.86 5.81
CA SER A 125 -6.66 0.93 4.70
C SER A 125 -6.45 -0.40 4.00
N MET A 126 -6.38 -0.37 2.67
CA MET A 126 -5.85 -1.48 1.91
C MET A 126 -4.41 -1.82 2.30
N VAL A 127 -3.56 -0.84 2.62
CA VAL A 127 -2.17 -1.12 3.02
C VAL A 127 -2.12 -1.90 4.32
N GLU A 128 -2.86 -1.44 5.34
CA GLU A 128 -2.87 -2.11 6.65
C GLU A 128 -3.50 -3.50 6.57
N ARG A 129 -4.51 -3.69 5.71
CA ARG A 129 -5.05 -5.02 5.43
C ARG A 129 -4.02 -5.93 4.76
N TYR A 130 -3.26 -5.42 3.79
CA TYR A 130 -2.17 -6.18 3.17
C TYR A 130 -1.02 -6.47 4.14
N GLU A 131 -0.70 -5.55 5.06
CA GLU A 131 0.27 -5.77 6.13
C GLU A 131 -0.19 -6.89 7.09
N ARG A 132 -1.49 -6.93 7.43
CA ARG A 132 -2.07 -8.00 8.29
C ARG A 132 -2.14 -9.36 7.60
N LEU A 133 -2.40 -9.37 6.31
CA LEU A 133 -2.46 -10.59 5.49
C LEU A 133 -1.07 -11.03 4.99
N ALA A 134 -0.01 -10.27 5.32
CA ALA A 134 1.35 -10.63 4.98
C ALA A 134 1.70 -12.00 5.60
N GLY A 135 2.12 -12.94 4.76
CA GLY A 135 2.44 -14.31 5.16
C GLY A 135 1.28 -15.32 5.08
N GLN A 136 0.05 -14.88 4.77
CA GLN A 136 -1.12 -15.78 4.69
C GLN A 136 -1.38 -16.39 3.29
N GLY A 137 -0.39 -16.30 2.38
CA GLY A 137 -0.52 -16.77 0.99
C GLY A 137 -0.99 -15.68 0.02
N CYS A 138 -1.93 -16.01 -0.87
CA CYS A 138 -2.43 -15.10 -1.91
C CYS A 138 -3.36 -14.04 -1.31
N THR A 139 -2.83 -12.84 -1.04
CA THR A 139 -3.56 -11.78 -0.33
C THR A 139 -4.84 -11.32 -1.06
N ILE A 140 -4.79 -11.17 -2.38
CA ILE A 140 -5.98 -10.80 -3.16
C ILE A 140 -7.13 -11.81 -3.05
N ALA A 141 -6.86 -13.10 -2.80
CA ALA A 141 -7.90 -14.13 -2.67
C ALA A 141 -8.88 -13.87 -1.51
N HIS A 142 -8.50 -13.04 -0.53
CA HIS A 142 -9.41 -12.59 0.53
C HIS A 142 -10.45 -11.56 0.04
N PHE A 143 -10.22 -10.95 -1.12
CA PHE A 143 -11.06 -9.88 -1.69
C PHE A 143 -11.75 -10.27 -3.00
N VAL A 144 -11.40 -11.41 -3.60
CA VAL A 144 -11.97 -11.87 -4.87
C VAL A 144 -12.49 -13.30 -4.76
N GLN A 145 -13.58 -13.56 -5.46
CA GLN A 145 -14.10 -14.90 -5.71
C GLN A 145 -14.16 -15.13 -7.21
N HIS A 146 -13.80 -16.32 -7.68
CA HIS A 146 -13.99 -16.67 -9.08
C HIS A 146 -15.46 -16.91 -9.33
N ASN A 147 -15.99 -16.27 -10.37
CA ASN A 147 -17.31 -16.59 -10.85
C ASN A 147 -17.22 -17.94 -11.55
N ASN A 148 -17.84 -18.97 -10.98
CA ASN A 148 -17.92 -20.27 -11.64
C ASN A 148 -18.67 -20.09 -12.96
N PRO A 149 -18.15 -20.55 -14.11
CA PRO A 149 -18.87 -20.50 -15.37
C PRO A 149 -19.98 -21.56 -15.37
N THR A 150 -21.08 -21.26 -14.68
CA THR A 150 -22.37 -21.97 -14.75
C THR A 150 -23.43 -20.90 -14.49
N GLN A 151 -24.37 -20.55 -15.36
CA GLN A 151 -24.84 -21.03 -16.68
C GLN A 151 -25.56 -19.83 -17.35
N PRO A 152 -25.72 -19.79 -18.68
CA PRO A 152 -26.86 -19.08 -19.30
C PRO A 152 -28.20 -19.74 -18.93
#